data_AF-A0A2V7DJD9-F1
#
_entry.id   AF-A0A2V7DJD9-F1
#
_cell.length_a   1.000
_cell.length_b   1.000
_cell.length_c   1.000
_cell.angle_alpha   90.00
_cell.angle_beta   90.00
_cell.angle_gamma   90.00
#
_symmetry.space_group_name_H-M   'P 1'
#
loop_
_entity.id
_entity.type
_entity.pdbx_description
1 polymer ?
#
loop_
_entity_poly.entity_id
_entity_poly.type
_entity_poly.pdbx_seq_one_letter_code
_entity_poly.pdbx_strand_id
1 'polypeptide(L)'
;MAIIVASLAWLNPARTIRAQVLSLRERGYVEVARLSGMSGPEIIVKELVPNLLPYLAATLVNSVSSAILASVGLEVLGLGPIDSPTLGMTLYWVNFNAALINGWWWWWTAPLVIILVVFLGLFFLTVGLDEIANPRLRRAI
;
A
#
# COMPACT_ATOMS: atom_id res chain seq x y z
N MET A 1 16.51 4.48 -3.18
CA MET A 1 15.15 4.74 -3.73
C MET A 1 14.05 4.78 -2.67
N ALA A 2 14.00 3.83 -1.73
CA ALA A 2 12.92 3.75 -0.74
C ALA A 2 12.59 5.08 -0.01
N ILE A 3 13.58 5.82 0.48
CA ILE A 3 13.36 7.10 1.20
C ILE A 3 12.71 8.17 0.31
N ILE A 4 13.16 8.28 -0.95
CA ILE A 4 12.65 9.26 -1.92
C ILE A 4 11.18 8.94 -2.24
N VAL A 5 10.86 7.67 -2.46
CA VAL A 5 9.48 7.26 -2.74
C VAL A 5 8.60 7.47 -1.51
N ALA A 6 9.09 7.11 -0.31
CA ALA A 6 8.35 7.27 0.94
C ALA A 6 8.03 8.75 1.24
N SER A 7 8.96 9.67 0.97
CA SER A 7 8.75 11.11 1.20
C SER A 7 7.74 11.74 0.23
N LEU A 8 7.43 11.08 -0.88
CA LEU A 8 6.42 11.52 -1.85
C LEU A 8 5.09 10.76 -1.72
N ALA A 9 5.11 9.56 -1.13
CA ALA A 9 3.95 8.67 -1.07
C ALA A 9 2.88 9.07 -0.04
N TRP A 10 3.16 9.98 0.89
CA TRP A 10 2.26 10.29 2.02
C TRP A 10 0.99 11.07 1.65
N LEU A 11 0.97 11.78 0.51
CA LEU A 11 -0.11 12.72 0.18
C LEU A 11 -1.47 12.03 0.00
N ASN A 12 -1.50 10.93 -0.76
CA ASN A 12 -2.73 10.15 -1.00
C ASN A 12 -3.32 9.51 0.26
N PRO A 13 -2.56 8.74 1.07
CA PRO A 13 -3.08 8.18 2.31
C PRO A 13 -3.50 9.28 3.30
N ALA A 14 -2.76 10.38 3.42
CA ALA A 14 -3.16 11.49 4.29
C ALA A 14 -4.53 12.08 3.92
N ARG A 15 -4.77 12.31 2.62
CA ARG A 15 -6.05 12.83 2.12
C ARG A 15 -7.21 11.87 2.40
N THR A 16 -7.02 10.59 2.12
CA THR A 16 -8.09 9.58 2.24
C THR A 16 -8.41 9.25 3.70
N ILE A 17 -7.39 9.14 4.56
CA ILE A 17 -7.58 8.94 6.01
C ILE A 17 -8.32 10.13 6.62
N ARG A 18 -7.96 11.37 6.25
CA ARG A 18 -8.69 12.56 6.73
C ARG A 18 -10.17 12.53 6.34
N ALA A 19 -10.50 12.10 5.12
CA ALA A 19 -11.89 11.96 4.68
C ALA A 19 -12.65 10.92 5.52
N GLN A 20 -12.03 9.77 5.81
CA GLN A 20 -12.64 8.75 6.69
C GLN A 20 -12.83 9.25 8.12
N VAL A 21 -11.83 9.94 8.67
CA VAL A 21 -11.90 10.56 10.00
C VAL A 21 -13.06 11.55 10.10
N LEU A 22 -13.25 12.41 9.09
CA LEU A 22 -14.38 13.35 9.04
C LEU A 22 -15.73 12.61 9.06
N SER A 23 -15.87 11.53 8.30
CA SER A 23 -17.08 10.70 8.29
C SER A 23 -17.34 10.01 9.64
N LEU A 24 -16.31 9.46 10.28
CA LEU A 24 -16.46 8.78 11.56
C LEU A 24 -16.74 9.73 12.72
N ARG A 25 -16.24 10.97 12.65
CA ARG A 25 -16.47 12.00 13.67
C ARG A 25 -17.96 12.33 13.84
N GLU A 26 -18.76 12.14 12.81
CA GLU A 26 -20.21 12.41 12.80
C GLU A 26 -21.05 11.19 13.24
N ARG A 27 -20.43 10.06 13.59
CA ARG A 27 -21.15 8.87 14.05
C ARG A 27 -21.57 8.99 15.51
N GLY A 28 -22.73 8.41 15.84
CA GLY A 28 -23.34 8.50 17.17
C GLY A 28 -22.47 8.01 18.33
N TYR A 29 -21.56 7.04 18.13
CA TYR A 29 -20.65 6.59 19.20
C TYR A 29 -19.65 7.68 19.63
N VAL A 30 -19.24 8.55 18.70
CA VAL A 30 -18.36 9.70 19.01
C VAL A 30 -19.12 10.75 19.82
N GLU A 31 -20.40 10.94 19.52
CA GLU A 31 -21.26 11.87 20.25
C GLU A 31 -21.54 11.36 21.68
N VAL A 32 -21.84 10.07 21.83
CA VAL A 32 -21.98 9.43 23.16
C VAL A 32 -20.69 9.51 23.97
N ALA A 33 -19.54 9.26 23.35
CA ALA A 33 -18.23 9.41 24.00
C ALA A 33 -17.99 10.84 24.49
N ARG A 34 -18.37 11.85 23.70
CA ARG A 34 -18.28 13.26 24.08
C ARG A 34 -19.24 13.61 25.23
N LEU A 35 -20.47 13.12 25.19
CA LEU A 35 -21.45 13.30 26.28
C LEU A 35 -20.99 12.62 27.58
N SER A 36 -20.19 11.56 27.46
CA SER A 36 -19.59 10.85 28.60
C SER A 36 -18.38 11.58 29.21
N GLY A 37 -18.02 12.76 28.70
CA GLY A 37 -16.92 13.58 29.24
C GLY A 37 -15.53 13.21 28.73
N MET A 38 -15.40 12.37 27.70
CA MET A 38 -14.10 11.98 27.15
C MET A 38 -13.40 13.16 26.46
N SER A 39 -12.08 13.25 26.65
CA SER A 39 -11.28 14.29 25.99
C SER A 39 -11.08 14.00 24.50
N GLY A 40 -10.85 15.04 23.68
CA GLY A 40 -10.63 14.88 22.24
C GLY A 40 -9.55 13.85 21.86
N PRO A 41 -8.35 13.87 22.46
CA PRO A 41 -7.31 12.87 22.20
C PRO A 41 -7.73 11.45 22.62
N GLU A 42 -8.47 11.33 23.72
CA GLU A 42 -8.96 10.05 24.22
C GLU A 42 -9.97 9.42 23.27
N ILE A 43 -10.90 10.20 22.71
CA ILE A 43 -11.83 9.74 21.67
C ILE A 43 -11.06 9.28 20.43
N ILE A 44 -10.03 10.01 20.02
CA ILE A 44 -9.23 9.62 18.84
C ILE A 44 -8.57 8.26 19.07
N VAL A 45 -7.86 8.07 20.19
CA VAL A 45 -7.06 6.86 20.42
C VAL A 45 -7.91 5.66 20.83
N LYS A 46 -8.97 5.84 21.64
CA LYS A 46 -9.78 4.73 22.15
C LYS A 46 -10.95 4.37 21.24
N GLU A 47 -11.57 5.35 20.57
CA GLU A 47 -12.76 5.10 19.74
C GLU A 47 -12.41 5.15 18.25
N LEU A 48 -11.76 6.21 17.78
CA LEU A 48 -11.59 6.43 16.35
C LEU A 48 -10.54 5.51 15.73
N VAL A 49 -9.36 5.40 16.33
CA VAL A 49 -8.24 4.60 15.83
C VAL A 49 -8.61 3.11 15.73
N PRO A 50 -9.14 2.44 16.77
CA PRO A 50 -9.48 1.02 16.69
C PRO A 50 -10.53 0.72 15.62
N ASN A 51 -11.53 1.60 15.47
CA ASN A 51 -12.53 1.47 14.41
C ASN A 51 -11.96 1.74 13.01
N LEU A 52 -10.90 2.55 12.89
CA LEU A 52 -10.19 2.82 11.64
C LEU A 52 -9.09 1.81 11.31
N LEU A 53 -8.62 1.00 12.27
CA LEU A 53 -7.49 0.08 12.09
C LEU A 53 -7.63 -0.80 10.83
N PRO A 54 -8.78 -1.43 10.54
CA PRO A 54 -8.92 -2.25 9.33
C PRO A 54 -8.73 -1.43 8.05
N TYR A 55 -9.31 -0.23 8.00
CA TYR A 55 -9.15 0.69 6.88
C TYR A 55 -7.71 1.20 6.74
N LEU A 56 -7.05 1.53 7.87
CA LEU A 56 -5.65 1.96 7.90
C LEU A 56 -4.73 0.87 7.38
N ALA A 57 -4.96 -0.38 7.79
CA ALA A 57 -4.19 -1.53 7.31
C ALA A 57 -4.35 -1.71 5.79
N ALA A 58 -5.57 -1.70 5.26
CA ALA A 58 -5.81 -1.80 3.82
C ALA A 58 -5.16 -0.64 3.03
N THR A 59 -5.25 0.58 3.56
CA THR A 59 -4.64 1.76 2.94
C THR A 59 -3.11 1.67 2.94
N LEU A 60 -2.51 1.09 3.99
CA LEU A 60 -1.08 0.87 4.08
C LEU A 60 -0.60 -0.12 3.01
N VAL A 61 -1.29 -1.24 2.84
CA VAL A 61 -0.96 -2.24 1.79
C VAL A 61 -1.02 -1.61 0.40
N ASN A 62 -2.06 -0.83 0.12
CA ASN A 62 -2.18 -0.09 -1.15
C ASN A 62 -1.04 0.93 -1.33
N SER A 63 -0.69 1.66 -0.27
CA SER A 63 0.41 2.64 -0.31
C SER A 63 1.75 1.97 -0.60
N VAL A 64 2.05 0.85 0.05
CA VAL A 64 3.27 0.05 -0.20
C VAL A 64 3.29 -0.48 -1.63
N SER A 65 2.16 -1.02 -2.12
CA SER A 65 2.03 -1.52 -3.50
C SER A 65 2.34 -0.41 -4.52
N SER A 66 1.77 0.78 -4.32
CA SER A 66 2.01 1.94 -5.19
C SER A 66 3.47 2.42 -5.13
N ALA A 67 4.10 2.37 -3.96
CA ALA A 67 5.50 2.75 -3.78
C ALA A 67 6.44 1.77 -4.50
N ILE A 68 6.17 0.47 -4.44
CA ILE A 68 6.94 -0.55 -5.18
C ILE A 68 6.81 -0.33 -6.68
N LEU A 69 5.60 -0.07 -7.19
CA LEU A 69 5.40 0.23 -8.61
C LEU A 69 6.18 1.47 -9.03
N ALA A 70 6.12 2.55 -8.23
CA ALA A 70 6.85 3.77 -8.51
C ALA A 70 8.37 3.54 -8.51
N SER A 71 8.91 2.80 -7.53
CA SER A 71 10.34 2.51 -7.46
C SER A 71 10.81 1.67 -8.65
N VAL A 72 10.09 0.59 -8.98
CA VAL A 72 10.42 -0.28 -10.11
C VAL A 72 10.33 0.50 -11.42
N GLY A 73 9.27 1.31 -11.60
CA GLY A 73 9.11 2.14 -12.79
C GLY A 73 10.26 3.13 -12.99
N LEU A 74 10.68 3.82 -11.94
CA LEU A 74 11.83 4.74 -11.99
C LEU A 74 13.14 4.00 -12.28
N GLU A 75 13.37 2.87 -11.65
CA GLU A 75 14.58 2.06 -11.86
C GLU A 75 14.67 1.50 -13.29
N VAL A 76 13.54 1.08 -13.87
CA VAL A 76 13.48 0.63 -15.27
C VAL A 76 13.80 1.75 -16.26
N LEU A 77 13.50 3.01 -15.90
CA LEU A 77 13.93 4.19 -16.67
C LEU A 77 15.41 4.56 -16.46
N GLY A 78 16.14 3.82 -15.63
CA GLY A 78 17.55 4.07 -15.33
C GLY A 78 17.78 5.09 -14.21
N LEU A 79 16.74 5.47 -13.46
CA LEU A 79 16.84 6.43 -12.35
C LEU A 79 17.14 5.74 -11.00
N GLY A 80 17.58 4.48 -11.04
CA GLY A 80 17.93 3.69 -9.87
C GLY A 80 19.41 3.68 -9.53
N PRO A 81 19.77 3.21 -8.32
CA PRO A 81 21.17 2.97 -7.95
C PRO A 81 21.76 1.82 -8.77
N ILE A 82 22.70 2.14 -9.65
CA ILE A 82 23.31 1.19 -10.60
C ILE A 82 24.08 0.07 -9.90
N ASP A 83 24.67 0.37 -8.74
CA ASP A 83 25.49 -0.57 -7.96
C ASP A 83 24.65 -1.55 -7.12
N SER A 84 23.31 -1.40 -7.08
CA SER A 84 22.43 -2.24 -6.28
C SER A 84 21.58 -3.14 -7.18
N PRO A 85 21.60 -4.48 -7.00
CA PRO A 85 20.80 -5.41 -7.79
C PRO A 85 19.34 -5.42 -7.30
N THR A 86 18.62 -4.32 -7.52
CA THR A 86 17.17 -4.25 -7.27
C THR A 86 16.40 -4.91 -8.40
N LEU A 87 15.13 -5.28 -8.14
CA LEU A 87 14.26 -5.87 -9.17
C LEU A 87 14.05 -4.92 -10.36
N GLY A 88 13.88 -3.62 -10.12
CA GLY A 88 13.73 -2.63 -11.19
C GLY A 88 15.00 -2.42 -11.99
N MET A 89 16.17 -2.36 -11.34
CA MET A 89 17.46 -2.27 -12.05
C MET A 89 17.76 -3.55 -12.85
N THR A 90 17.33 -4.72 -12.36
CA THR A 90 17.44 -5.98 -13.13
C THR A 90 16.65 -5.90 -14.44
N LEU A 91 15.43 -5.35 -14.39
CA LEU A 91 14.62 -5.12 -15.58
C LEU A 91 15.23 -4.05 -16.51
N TYR A 92 15.90 -3.04 -15.96
CA TYR A 92 16.69 -2.09 -16.76
C TYR A 92 17.79 -2.82 -17.54
N TRP A 93 18.57 -3.68 -16.89
CA TRP A 93 19.66 -4.44 -17.53
C TRP A 93 19.17 -5.43 -18.59
N VAL A 94 18.01 -6.05 -18.36
CA VAL A 94 17.33 -6.92 -19.35
C VAL A 94 17.03 -6.15 -20.63
N ASN A 95 16.51 -4.92 -20.52
CA ASN A 95 16.23 -4.06 -21.67
C ASN A 95 17.52 -3.58 -22.33
N PHE A 96 18.48 -3.09 -21.53
CA PHE A 96 19.76 -2.56 -22.02
C PHE A 96 20.56 -3.59 -22.83
N ASN A 97 20.59 -4.85 -22.39
CA ASN A 97 21.29 -5.94 -23.08
C ASN A 97 20.45 -6.63 -24.16
N ALA A 98 19.26 -6.09 -24.49
CA ALA A 98 18.32 -6.70 -25.41
C ALA A 98 18.10 -8.20 -25.13
N ALA A 99 18.03 -8.59 -23.85
CA ALA A 99 17.98 -10.00 -23.43
C ALA A 99 16.79 -10.77 -24.05
N LEU A 100 15.71 -10.05 -24.36
CA LEU A 100 14.54 -10.59 -25.04
C LEU A 100 14.85 -10.98 -26.51
N ILE A 101 15.65 -10.17 -27.20
CA ILE A 101 16.09 -10.43 -28.58
C ILE A 101 17.16 -11.52 -28.59
N ASN A 102 18.05 -11.52 -27.60
CA ASN A 102 19.12 -12.52 -27.45
C ASN A 102 18.63 -13.89 -26.95
N GLY A 103 17.33 -14.05 -26.66
CA GLY A 103 16.74 -15.32 -26.25
C GLY A 103 17.09 -15.75 -24.81
N TRP A 104 17.60 -14.86 -23.97
CA TRP A 104 17.98 -15.14 -22.58
C TRP A 104 16.76 -15.15 -21.67
N TRP A 105 15.89 -16.14 -21.87
CA TRP A 105 14.57 -16.20 -21.24
C TRP A 105 14.63 -16.26 -19.70
N TRP A 106 15.63 -16.93 -19.14
CA TRP A 106 15.81 -17.05 -17.69
C TRP A 106 16.04 -15.69 -17.00
N TRP A 107 16.59 -14.71 -17.72
CA TRP A 107 17.00 -13.45 -17.10
C TRP A 107 15.84 -12.48 -16.91
N TRP A 108 14.89 -12.42 -17.84
CA TRP A 108 13.72 -11.55 -17.72
C TRP A 108 12.55 -12.20 -16.98
N THR A 109 12.44 -13.53 -17.03
CA THR A 109 11.36 -14.26 -16.34
C THR A 109 11.52 -14.23 -14.82
N ALA A 110 12.75 -14.34 -14.30
CA ALA A 110 13.01 -14.33 -12.85
C ALA A 110 12.50 -13.06 -12.13
N PRO A 111 12.86 -11.82 -12.53
CA PRO A 111 12.34 -10.62 -11.88
C PRO A 111 10.82 -10.48 -12.06
N LEU A 112 10.28 -10.90 -13.20
CA LEU A 112 8.84 -10.83 -13.48
C LEU A 112 8.03 -11.73 -12.53
N VAL A 113 8.48 -12.97 -12.30
CA VAL A 113 7.80 -13.91 -11.39
C VAL A 113 7.84 -13.41 -9.95
N ILE A 114 8.98 -12.86 -9.50
CA ILE A 114 9.11 -12.31 -8.14
C ILE A 114 8.14 -11.14 -7.95
N ILE A 115 8.12 -10.19 -8.89
CA ILE A 115 7.18 -9.07 -8.86
C ILE A 115 5.75 -9.60 -8.80
N LEU A 116 5.37 -10.54 -9.67
CA LEU A 116 4.04 -11.12 -9.71
C LEU A 116 3.63 -11.75 -8.37
N VAL A 117 4.52 -12.52 -7.73
CA VAL A 117 4.26 -13.13 -6.42
C VAL A 117 4.07 -12.07 -5.33
N VAL A 118 4.90 -11.02 -5.33
CA VAL A 118 4.77 -9.90 -4.39
C VAL A 118 3.42 -9.19 -4.55
N PHE A 119 3.04 -8.85 -5.78
CA PHE A 119 1.77 -8.16 -6.04
C PHE A 119 0.55 -9.03 -5.74
N LEU A 120 0.60 -10.34 -6.04
CA LEU A 120 -0.45 -11.27 -5.64
C LEU A 120 -0.56 -11.38 -4.11
N GLY A 121 0.57 -11.46 -3.41
CA GLY A 121 0.58 -11.47 -1.94
C GLY A 121 -0.04 -10.21 -1.34
N LEU A 122 0.32 -9.04 -1.85
CA LEU A 122 -0.26 -7.76 -1.44
C LEU A 122 -1.75 -7.67 -1.79
N PHE A 123 -2.16 -8.18 -2.95
CA PHE A 123 -3.56 -8.23 -3.35
C PHE A 123 -4.39 -9.09 -2.39
N PHE A 124 -3.92 -10.30 -2.07
CA PHE A 124 -4.61 -11.18 -1.11
C PHE A 124 -4.65 -10.58 0.31
N LEU A 125 -3.60 -9.88 0.73
CA LEU A 125 -3.61 -9.13 1.99
C LEU A 125 -4.71 -8.06 1.99
N THR A 126 -4.85 -7.28 0.91
CA THR A 126 -5.91 -6.28 0.80
C THR A 126 -7.29 -6.92 0.87
N VAL A 127 -7.53 -8.00 0.10
CA VAL A 127 -8.81 -8.73 0.11
C VAL A 127 -9.14 -9.28 1.50
N GLY A 128 -8.16 -9.89 2.18
CA GLY A 128 -8.34 -10.41 3.53
C GLY A 128 -8.62 -9.31 4.56
N LEU A 129 -7.96 -8.15 4.43
CA LEU A 129 -8.21 -6.99 5.30
C LEU A 129 -9.60 -6.39 5.05
N ASP A 130 -10.05 -6.32 3.80
CA ASP A 130 -11.39 -5.84 3.45
C ASP A 130 -12.48 -6.77 4.00
N GLU A 131 -12.26 -8.09 3.98
CA GLU A 131 -13.19 -9.06 4.55
C GLU A 131 -13.32 -8.90 6.07
N ILE A 132 -12.21 -8.67 6.77
CA ILE A 132 -12.19 -8.39 8.22
C ILE A 132 -12.84 -7.03 8.52
N ALA A 133 -12.57 -6.02 7.70
CA ALA A 133 -13.07 -4.66 7.88
C ALA A 133 -14.59 -4.56 7.67
N ASN A 134 -15.15 -5.37 6.77
CA ASN A 134 -16.52 -5.23 6.31
C ASN A 134 -17.34 -6.52 6.54
N PRO A 135 -17.78 -6.78 7.79
CA PRO A 135 -18.53 -8.01 8.13
C PRO A 135 -19.89 -8.13 7.41
N ARG A 136 -20.35 -7.08 6.72
CA ARG A 136 -21.56 -7.11 5.88
C ARG A 136 -21.38 -7.97 4.62
N LEU A 137 -20.16 -8.11 4.08
CA LEU A 137 -19.88 -9.01 2.95
C LEU A 137 -20.03 -10.49 3.34
N ARG A 138 -19.84 -10.81 4.63
CA ARG A 138 -19.93 -12.18 5.17
C ARG A 138 -21.36 -12.75 5.23
N ARG A 139 -22.40 -11.94 5.00
CA ARG A 139 -23.81 -12.38 5.02
C ARG A 139 -24.42 -12.62 3.63
N ALA A 140 -23.67 -12.39 2.56
CA ALA A 140 -24.16 -12.53 1.17
C ALA A 140 -23.72 -13.84 0.49
N ILE A 141 -23.07 -14.75 1.21
CA ILE A 141 -22.68 -16.10 0.79
C ILE A 141 -23.33 -17.07 1.76
#